data_AF-A0A7V1LLV0-F1
#
_entry.id   AF-A0A7V1LLV0-F1
#
_cell.length_a   1.000
_cell.length_b   1.000
_cell.length_c   1.000
_cell.angle_alpha   90.00
_cell.angle_beta   90.00
_cell.angle_gamma   90.00
#
_symmetry.space_group_name_H-M   'P 1'
#
loop_
_entity.id
_entity.type
_entity.pdbx_description
1 polymer ?
#
loop_
_entity_poly.entity_id
_entity_poly.type
_entity_poly.pdbx_seq_one_letter_code
_entity_poly.pdbx_strand_id
1 'polypeptide(L)'
;MNNQDLAFVFPGQASQYVGMAADFIENFELARDYFKRANDIMEMDLQQVCLHGPEEELKKTFITQPAIFVHSVIAATLLEEHGIQPVAVAGHSLGEYSALVAAGVLDFESGLKLVKQRSRLMFEAGQKRPGSMGAVIGLERDVVLGICESLKDEGIIQPANFNSPGQIALSGEKEVLLKALQLAREKGARKAVELVVSGAFHSPLMQAAEEGLAQALQQTEFADSAIPFYSNVTTESNTSGEAIKELLLHQLTKPVRWEGIIKNMAADGFVHMIEVGPGKVLKGLIKRIDRSVTCELCGTVDQYKAVTGES
;
A
#
# COMPACT_ATOMS: atom_id res chain seq x y z
N MET A 1 -7.62 24.60 -3.68
CA MET A 1 -6.30 24.28 -4.25
C MET A 1 -6.38 24.42 -5.76
N ASN A 2 -5.27 24.74 -6.43
CA ASN A 2 -5.23 24.65 -7.90
C ASN A 2 -4.97 23.16 -8.21
N ASN A 3 -5.91 22.42 -8.82
CA ASN A 3 -5.78 20.96 -9.04
C ASN A 3 -4.65 20.57 -10.03
N GLN A 4 -3.88 21.53 -10.56
CA GLN A 4 -2.94 21.29 -11.66
C GLN A 4 -1.70 20.46 -11.29
N ASP A 5 -1.39 20.31 -9.99
CA ASP A 5 -0.23 19.57 -9.49
C ASP A 5 -0.56 18.64 -8.30
N LEU A 6 -1.84 18.42 -8.03
CA LEU A 6 -2.33 17.60 -6.91
C LEU A 6 -2.18 16.10 -7.21
N ALA A 7 -1.45 15.38 -6.38
CA ALA A 7 -1.37 13.92 -6.46
C ALA A 7 -2.08 13.23 -5.28
N PHE A 8 -2.71 12.09 -5.54
CA PHE A 8 -3.22 11.23 -4.46
C PHE A 8 -2.24 10.09 -4.19
N VAL A 9 -1.94 9.88 -2.91
CA VAL A 9 -1.14 8.76 -2.43
C VAL A 9 -1.96 7.87 -1.52
N PHE A 10 -1.91 6.56 -1.76
CA PHE A 10 -2.82 5.60 -1.11
C PHE A 10 -2.07 4.71 -0.12
N PRO A 11 -2.48 4.67 1.16
CA PRO A 11 -1.81 3.89 2.18
C PRO A 11 -2.00 2.38 1.96
N GLY A 12 -1.04 1.62 2.48
CA GLY A 12 -1.09 0.16 2.52
C GLY A 12 -1.26 -0.38 3.93
N GLN A 13 -0.98 -1.68 4.09
CA GLN A 13 -0.98 -2.37 5.37
C GLN A 13 -0.16 -1.63 6.45
N ALA A 14 -0.62 -1.71 7.71
CA ALA A 14 -0.20 -0.95 8.88
C ALA A 14 -0.90 0.41 9.08
N SER A 15 -1.81 0.78 8.18
CA SER A 15 -2.59 2.02 8.30
C SER A 15 -4.00 1.80 8.89
N GLN A 16 -4.44 0.54 8.98
CA GLN A 16 -5.72 0.15 9.57
C GLN A 16 -5.78 0.37 11.09
N TYR A 17 -6.97 0.68 11.59
CA TYR A 17 -7.27 0.74 13.02
C TYR A 17 -8.76 0.42 13.26
N VAL A 18 -9.10 -0.09 14.44
CA VAL A 18 -10.50 -0.33 14.82
C VAL A 18 -11.21 1.01 14.99
N GLY A 19 -12.39 1.14 14.39
CA GLY A 19 -13.15 2.38 14.30
C GLY A 19 -12.89 3.19 13.03
N MET A 20 -12.09 2.68 12.09
CA MET A 20 -11.88 3.37 10.80
C MET A 20 -13.16 3.40 9.96
N ALA A 21 -13.32 4.47 9.19
CA ALA A 21 -14.49 4.78 8.36
C ALA A 21 -15.83 4.94 9.11
N ALA A 22 -15.86 4.90 10.45
CA ALA A 22 -17.08 5.06 11.24
C ALA A 22 -17.79 6.39 10.99
N ASP A 23 -17.02 7.46 10.96
CA ASP A 23 -17.49 8.81 10.68
C ASP A 23 -17.97 8.97 9.22
N PHE A 24 -17.28 8.37 8.26
CA PHE A 24 -17.77 8.32 6.88
C PHE A 24 -19.09 7.57 6.76
N ILE A 25 -19.23 6.42 7.40
CA ILE A 25 -20.48 5.62 7.42
C ILE A 25 -21.62 6.38 8.08
N GLU A 26 -21.35 7.16 9.13
CA GLU A 26 -22.36 7.97 9.81
C GLU A 26 -22.84 9.12 8.92
N ASN A 27 -21.91 9.82 8.25
CA ASN A 27 -22.18 11.08 7.58
C ASN A 27 -22.54 10.96 6.09
N PHE A 28 -22.14 9.88 5.40
CA PHE A 28 -22.30 9.75 3.95
C PHE A 28 -23.03 8.46 3.56
N GLU A 29 -24.10 8.59 2.76
CA GLU A 29 -24.82 7.45 2.18
C GLU A 29 -23.91 6.63 1.25
N LEU A 30 -23.06 7.33 0.50
CA LEU A 30 -22.02 6.75 -0.34
C LEU A 30 -21.19 5.71 0.42
N ALA A 31 -20.70 6.04 1.63
CA ALA A 31 -19.89 5.14 2.44
C ALA A 31 -20.67 3.87 2.83
N ARG A 32 -21.95 4.00 3.19
CA ARG A 32 -22.82 2.86 3.51
C ARG A 32 -23.01 1.94 2.31
N ASP A 33 -23.19 2.49 1.12
CA ASP A 33 -23.36 1.71 -0.11
C ASP A 33 -22.09 0.96 -0.51
N TYR A 34 -20.93 1.60 -0.38
CA TYR A 34 -19.64 0.93 -0.60
C TYR A 34 -19.41 -0.23 0.36
N PHE A 35 -19.71 -0.07 1.66
CA PHE A 35 -19.59 -1.17 2.62
C PHE A 35 -20.60 -2.29 2.37
N LYS A 36 -21.82 -1.98 1.92
CA LYS A 36 -22.79 -3.00 1.50
C LYS A 36 -22.25 -3.84 0.33
N ARG A 37 -21.80 -3.18 -0.74
CA ARG A 37 -21.15 -3.87 -1.89
C ARG A 37 -19.92 -4.65 -1.45
N ALA A 38 -19.12 -4.09 -0.55
CA ALA A 38 -17.93 -4.75 -0.02
C ALA A 38 -18.29 -6.02 0.75
N ASN A 39 -19.31 -5.97 1.61
CA ASN A 39 -19.78 -7.13 2.37
C ASN A 39 -20.26 -8.24 1.43
N ASP A 40 -20.99 -7.90 0.37
CA ASP A 40 -21.45 -8.86 -0.64
C ASP A 40 -20.26 -9.52 -1.37
N ILE A 41 -19.26 -8.74 -1.81
CA ILE A 41 -18.07 -9.27 -2.51
C ILE A 41 -17.18 -10.09 -1.58
N MET A 42 -17.02 -9.64 -0.34
CA MET A 42 -16.17 -10.29 0.65
C MET A 42 -16.83 -11.51 1.26
N GLU A 43 -18.16 -11.65 1.13
CA GLU A 43 -18.97 -12.70 1.75
C GLU A 43 -18.81 -12.71 3.29
N MET A 44 -18.63 -11.52 3.86
CA MET A 44 -18.47 -11.30 5.30
C MET A 44 -18.84 -9.87 5.66
N ASP A 45 -19.15 -9.63 6.94
CA ASP A 45 -19.38 -8.28 7.44
C ASP A 45 -18.06 -7.55 7.70
N LEU A 46 -17.43 -7.08 6.62
CA LEU A 46 -16.19 -6.32 6.65
C LEU A 46 -16.38 -5.02 7.43
N GLN A 47 -17.53 -4.36 7.26
CA GLN A 47 -17.89 -3.15 8.00
C GLN A 47 -17.79 -3.39 9.51
N GLN A 48 -18.38 -4.47 10.01
CA GLN A 48 -18.38 -4.76 11.44
C GLN A 48 -16.97 -4.93 12.01
N VAL A 49 -16.07 -5.59 11.27
CA VAL A 49 -14.67 -5.76 11.70
C VAL A 49 -13.91 -4.43 11.68
N CYS A 50 -14.17 -3.56 10.69
CA CYS A 50 -13.57 -2.22 10.64
C CYS A 50 -13.99 -1.38 11.85
N LEU A 51 -15.28 -1.38 12.19
CA LEU A 51 -15.84 -0.53 13.23
C LEU A 51 -15.50 -1.01 14.65
N HIS A 52 -15.61 -2.33 14.88
CA HIS A 52 -15.62 -2.87 16.24
C HIS A 52 -14.51 -3.91 16.50
N GLY A 53 -13.75 -4.30 15.47
CA GLY A 53 -12.66 -5.26 15.62
C GLY A 53 -13.16 -6.68 15.93
N PRO A 54 -12.41 -7.47 16.73
CA PRO A 54 -11.24 -7.08 17.52
C PRO A 54 -10.02 -6.73 16.66
N GLU A 55 -9.05 -6.00 17.24
CA GLU A 55 -7.86 -5.53 16.51
C GLU A 55 -7.07 -6.67 15.86
N GLU A 56 -6.97 -7.82 16.53
CA GLU A 56 -6.30 -9.01 16.01
C GLU A 56 -7.01 -9.61 14.79
N GLU A 57 -8.33 -9.47 14.67
CA GLU A 57 -9.08 -9.87 13.47
C GLU A 57 -8.76 -8.92 12.32
N LEU A 58 -8.81 -7.61 12.57
CA LEU A 58 -8.50 -6.59 11.57
C LEU A 58 -7.05 -6.65 11.08
N LYS A 59 -6.12 -7.19 11.89
CA LYS A 59 -4.70 -7.42 11.52
C LYS A 59 -4.48 -8.64 10.62
N LYS A 60 -5.49 -9.49 10.41
CA LYS A 60 -5.37 -10.60 9.44
C LYS A 60 -5.32 -10.01 8.04
N THR A 61 -4.27 -10.32 7.28
CA THR A 61 -4.00 -9.74 5.96
C THR A 61 -5.19 -9.77 5.00
N PHE A 62 -5.96 -10.87 5.00
CA PHE A 62 -7.15 -11.04 4.15
C PHE A 62 -8.36 -10.17 4.55
N ILE A 63 -8.31 -9.54 5.72
CA ILE A 63 -9.27 -8.52 6.17
C ILE A 63 -8.64 -7.13 6.03
N THR A 64 -7.41 -6.96 6.52
CA THR A 64 -6.68 -5.68 6.50
C THR A 64 -6.67 -5.04 5.12
N GLN A 65 -6.39 -5.83 4.09
CA GLN A 65 -6.23 -5.31 2.74
C GLN A 65 -7.56 -4.81 2.13
N PRO A 66 -8.63 -5.62 2.08
CA PRO A 66 -9.96 -5.14 1.70
C PRO A 66 -10.42 -3.92 2.51
N ALA A 67 -10.19 -3.94 3.82
CA ALA A 67 -10.66 -2.89 4.72
C ALA A 67 -10.02 -1.51 4.41
N ILE A 68 -8.69 -1.47 4.21
CA ILE A 68 -7.98 -0.25 3.79
C ILE A 68 -8.40 0.17 2.39
N PHE A 69 -8.57 -0.78 1.47
CA PHE A 69 -8.98 -0.48 0.10
C PHE A 69 -10.35 0.21 0.07
N VAL A 70 -11.35 -0.35 0.75
CA VAL A 70 -12.72 0.20 0.79
C VAL A 70 -12.72 1.61 1.39
N HIS A 71 -12.03 1.81 2.53
CA HIS A 71 -11.89 3.13 3.14
C HIS A 71 -11.27 4.14 2.16
N SER A 72 -10.17 3.76 1.52
CA SER A 72 -9.44 4.66 0.62
C SER A 72 -10.24 5.02 -0.62
N VAL A 73 -11.01 4.08 -1.18
CA VAL A 73 -11.91 4.36 -2.33
C VAL A 73 -13.06 5.28 -1.90
N ILE A 74 -13.68 5.05 -0.74
CA ILE A 74 -14.72 5.97 -0.21
C ILE A 74 -14.16 7.40 -0.10
N ALA A 75 -12.98 7.57 0.51
CA ALA A 75 -12.35 8.87 0.67
C ALA A 75 -12.03 9.53 -0.68
N ALA A 76 -11.53 8.76 -1.66
CA ALA A 76 -11.25 9.26 -3.01
C ALA A 76 -12.52 9.70 -3.74
N THR A 77 -13.60 8.90 -3.66
CA THR A 77 -14.87 9.22 -4.31
C THR A 77 -15.54 10.44 -3.69
N LEU A 78 -15.48 10.61 -2.37
CA LEU A 78 -15.99 11.83 -1.71
C LEU A 78 -15.24 13.08 -2.19
N LEU A 79 -13.90 13.01 -2.29
CA LEU A 79 -13.11 14.11 -2.83
C LEU A 79 -13.49 14.42 -4.29
N GLU A 80 -13.69 13.39 -5.10
CA GLU A 80 -14.12 13.51 -6.49
C GLU A 80 -15.52 14.14 -6.63
N GLU A 81 -16.50 13.73 -5.82
CA GLU A 81 -17.84 14.34 -5.78
C GLU A 81 -17.80 15.83 -5.42
N HIS A 82 -16.79 16.25 -4.64
CA HIS A 82 -16.51 17.64 -4.32
C HIS A 82 -15.69 18.39 -5.38
N GLY A 83 -15.32 17.73 -6.48
CA GLY A 83 -14.51 18.32 -7.55
C GLY A 83 -13.00 18.36 -7.28
N ILE A 84 -12.51 17.62 -6.28
CA ILE A 84 -11.08 17.46 -6.01
C ILE A 84 -10.60 16.15 -6.65
N GLN A 85 -9.93 16.28 -7.79
CA GLN A 85 -9.40 15.13 -8.54
C GLN A 85 -7.87 15.22 -8.63
N PRO A 86 -7.17 14.08 -8.56
CA PRO A 86 -5.72 14.05 -8.72
C PRO A 86 -5.32 14.17 -10.20
N VAL A 87 -4.14 14.71 -10.44
CA VAL A 87 -3.45 14.66 -11.74
C VAL A 87 -2.33 13.61 -11.78
N ALA A 88 -2.09 12.91 -10.67
CA ALA A 88 -1.18 11.77 -10.57
C ALA A 88 -1.56 10.90 -9.38
N VAL A 89 -1.29 9.59 -9.46
CA VAL A 89 -1.55 8.67 -8.35
C VAL A 89 -0.37 7.74 -8.06
N ALA A 90 -0.22 7.36 -6.80
CA ALA A 90 0.65 6.28 -6.37
C ALA A 90 0.06 5.60 -5.14
N GLY A 91 0.42 4.36 -4.86
CA GLY A 91 0.00 3.71 -3.63
C GLY A 91 1.05 2.79 -3.07
N HIS A 92 1.07 2.61 -1.76
CA HIS A 92 2.06 1.75 -1.11
C HIS A 92 1.55 0.31 -1.04
N SER A 93 2.17 -0.59 -1.81
CA SER A 93 1.79 -2.01 -1.90
C SER A 93 0.31 -2.17 -2.26
N LEU A 94 -0.53 -2.59 -1.30
CA LEU A 94 -1.99 -2.60 -1.44
C LEU A 94 -2.56 -1.29 -2.00
N GLY A 95 -1.99 -0.14 -1.61
CA GLY A 95 -2.47 1.16 -2.05
C GLY A 95 -2.46 1.32 -3.57
N GLU A 96 -1.64 0.56 -4.33
CA GLU A 96 -1.70 0.60 -5.79
C GLU A 96 -3.09 0.25 -6.31
N TYR A 97 -3.82 -0.68 -5.68
CA TYR A 97 -5.17 -1.03 -6.09
C TYR A 97 -6.15 0.13 -5.88
N SER A 98 -6.06 0.85 -4.76
CA SER A 98 -6.87 2.04 -4.51
C SER A 98 -6.52 3.18 -5.47
N ALA A 99 -5.23 3.36 -5.77
CA ALA A 99 -4.75 4.32 -6.75
C ALA A 99 -5.32 4.04 -8.14
N LEU A 100 -5.37 2.77 -8.55
CA LEU A 100 -5.91 2.36 -9.85
C LEU A 100 -7.42 2.59 -9.97
N VAL A 101 -8.17 2.45 -8.86
CA VAL A 101 -9.60 2.84 -8.85
C VAL A 101 -9.75 4.35 -9.00
N ALA A 102 -8.99 5.13 -8.21
CA ALA A 102 -9.03 6.59 -8.29
C ALA A 102 -8.55 7.15 -9.64
N ALA A 103 -7.76 6.38 -10.39
CA ALA A 103 -7.26 6.74 -11.71
C ALA A 103 -8.10 6.17 -12.87
N GLY A 104 -9.23 5.54 -12.57
CA GLY A 104 -10.17 4.99 -13.55
C GLY A 104 -9.68 3.74 -14.29
N VAL A 105 -8.59 3.12 -13.85
CA VAL A 105 -8.03 1.89 -14.46
C VAL A 105 -8.87 0.67 -14.10
N LEU A 106 -9.40 0.66 -12.87
CA LEU A 106 -10.26 -0.39 -12.32
C LEU A 106 -11.55 0.24 -11.78
N ASP A 107 -12.67 -0.46 -11.89
CA ASP A 107 -13.84 -0.14 -11.07
C ASP A 107 -13.67 -0.68 -9.64
N PHE A 108 -14.54 -0.24 -8.73
CA PHE A 108 -14.49 -0.65 -7.33
C PHE A 108 -14.65 -2.15 -7.14
N GLU A 109 -15.61 -2.79 -7.82
CA GLU A 109 -15.88 -4.21 -7.69
C GLU A 109 -14.71 -5.07 -8.12
N SER A 110 -14.11 -4.75 -9.27
CA SER A 110 -12.95 -5.45 -9.83
C SER A 110 -11.73 -5.23 -8.95
N GLY A 111 -11.49 -3.99 -8.51
CA GLY A 111 -10.45 -3.67 -7.54
C GLY A 111 -10.59 -4.48 -6.25
N LEU A 112 -11.77 -4.51 -5.65
CA LEU A 112 -12.01 -5.25 -4.40
C LEU A 112 -11.88 -6.76 -4.59
N LYS A 113 -12.38 -7.32 -5.70
CA LYS A 113 -12.22 -8.75 -6.03
C LYS A 113 -10.73 -9.13 -6.16
N LEU A 114 -9.93 -8.29 -6.83
CA LEU A 114 -8.49 -8.47 -6.92
C LEU A 114 -7.82 -8.39 -5.54
N VAL A 115 -8.20 -7.42 -4.71
CA VAL A 115 -7.67 -7.27 -3.34
C VAL A 115 -8.06 -8.46 -2.44
N LYS A 116 -9.29 -8.97 -2.53
CA LYS A 116 -9.74 -10.20 -1.86
C LYS A 116 -8.84 -11.38 -2.23
N GLN A 117 -8.59 -11.57 -3.53
CA GLN A 117 -7.72 -12.66 -4.01
C GLN A 117 -6.26 -12.47 -3.59
N ARG A 118 -5.69 -11.28 -3.82
CA ARG A 118 -4.32 -10.93 -3.45
C ARG A 118 -4.05 -11.23 -1.98
N SER A 119 -4.90 -10.73 -1.11
CA SER A 119 -4.70 -10.83 0.33
C SER A 119 -4.83 -12.26 0.85
N ARG A 120 -5.77 -13.04 0.30
CA ARG A 120 -5.89 -14.49 0.55
C ARG A 120 -4.65 -15.25 0.08
N LEU A 121 -4.23 -15.03 -1.16
CA LEU A 121 -3.08 -15.72 -1.77
C LEU A 121 -1.78 -15.42 -1.04
N MET A 122 -1.55 -14.17 -0.62
CA MET A 122 -0.38 -13.78 0.19
C MET A 122 -0.38 -14.47 1.55
N PHE A 123 -1.55 -14.58 2.19
CA PHE A 123 -1.70 -15.31 3.46
C PHE A 123 -1.41 -16.81 3.29
N GLU A 124 -1.99 -17.45 2.27
CA GLU A 124 -1.76 -18.87 1.96
C GLU A 124 -0.30 -19.15 1.60
N ALA A 125 0.36 -18.25 0.85
CA ALA A 125 1.78 -18.37 0.55
C ALA A 125 2.64 -18.33 1.82
N GLY A 126 2.31 -17.45 2.78
CA GLY A 126 2.96 -17.42 4.09
C GLY A 126 2.77 -18.70 4.91
N GLN A 127 1.63 -19.38 4.77
CA GLN A 127 1.41 -20.69 5.40
C GLN A 127 2.19 -21.82 4.73
N LYS A 128 2.23 -21.83 3.38
CA LYS A 128 2.92 -22.86 2.59
C LYS A 128 4.44 -22.77 2.71
N ARG A 129 4.98 -21.55 2.69
CA ARG A 129 6.41 -21.27 2.83
C ARG A 129 6.61 -20.20 3.90
N PRO A 130 6.74 -20.60 5.18
CA PRO A 130 6.91 -19.68 6.28
C PRO A 130 8.11 -18.75 6.09
N GLY A 131 7.88 -17.47 6.36
CA GLY A 131 8.87 -16.41 6.33
C GLY A 131 8.40 -15.24 7.16
N SER A 132 9.22 -14.21 7.28
CA SER A 132 8.90 -13.05 8.11
C SER A 132 9.44 -11.77 7.46
N MET A 133 9.12 -10.63 8.06
CA MET A 133 9.64 -9.33 7.66
C MET A 133 10.29 -8.62 8.86
N GLY A 134 11.20 -7.71 8.58
CA GLY A 134 11.88 -6.91 9.61
C GLY A 134 12.10 -5.48 9.16
N ALA A 135 12.08 -4.52 10.09
CA ALA A 135 12.38 -3.13 9.81
C ALA A 135 13.78 -2.76 10.28
N VAL A 136 14.59 -2.23 9.37
CA VAL A 136 15.92 -1.65 9.64
C VAL A 136 15.83 -0.13 9.51
N ILE A 137 16.23 0.58 10.57
CA ILE A 137 16.19 2.04 10.67
C ILE A 137 17.57 2.57 11.04
N GLY A 138 18.04 3.59 10.32
CA GLY A 138 19.29 4.29 10.57
C GLY A 138 20.51 3.72 9.85
N LEU A 139 20.31 2.90 8.80
CA LEU A 139 21.38 2.47 7.91
C LEU A 139 21.15 2.96 6.49
N GLU A 140 22.25 3.27 5.81
CA GLU A 140 22.26 3.57 4.38
C GLU A 140 21.85 2.35 3.55
N ARG A 141 21.26 2.62 2.38
CA ARG A 141 20.72 1.58 1.48
C ARG A 141 21.76 0.52 1.12
N ASP A 142 22.95 0.95 0.73
CA ASP A 142 24.00 0.03 0.26
C ASP A 142 24.52 -0.88 1.38
N VAL A 143 24.48 -0.39 2.63
CA VAL A 143 24.83 -1.21 3.80
C VAL A 143 23.81 -2.33 3.99
N VAL A 144 22.52 -2.02 3.86
CA VAL A 144 21.44 -3.03 3.97
C VAL A 144 21.49 -4.03 2.81
N LEU A 145 21.74 -3.56 1.59
CA LEU A 145 21.94 -4.44 0.43
C LEU A 145 23.14 -5.38 0.63
N GLY A 146 24.26 -4.86 1.13
CA GLY A 146 25.43 -5.66 1.46
C GLY A 146 25.18 -6.73 2.53
N ILE A 147 24.30 -6.47 3.50
CA ILE A 147 23.86 -7.49 4.48
C ILE A 147 23.09 -8.61 3.76
N CYS A 148 22.10 -8.28 2.93
CA CYS A 148 21.34 -9.29 2.19
C CYS A 148 22.24 -10.12 1.27
N GLU A 149 23.15 -9.47 0.55
CA GLU A 149 24.11 -10.14 -0.34
C GLU A 149 25.03 -11.09 0.42
N SER A 150 25.49 -10.72 1.62
CA SER A 150 26.35 -11.57 2.45
C SER A 150 25.66 -12.85 2.96
N LEU A 151 24.33 -12.89 2.91
CA LEU A 151 23.50 -14.00 3.39
C LEU A 151 22.84 -14.79 2.25
N LYS A 152 23.12 -14.46 0.98
CA LYS A 152 22.42 -15.05 -0.18
C LYS A 152 22.54 -16.58 -0.28
N ASP A 153 23.67 -17.13 0.20
CA ASP A 153 23.95 -18.56 0.17
C ASP A 153 23.35 -19.30 1.38
N GLU A 154 22.84 -18.57 2.38
CA GLU A 154 22.21 -19.12 3.58
C GLU A 154 20.68 -19.26 3.46
N GLY A 155 20.07 -18.55 2.50
CA GLY A 155 18.64 -18.63 2.20
C GLY A 155 18.10 -17.31 1.67
N ILE A 156 16.78 -17.23 1.49
CA ILE A 156 16.16 -16.07 0.83
C ILE A 156 16.03 -14.91 1.80
N ILE A 157 16.63 -13.77 1.43
CA ILE A 157 16.49 -12.49 2.13
C ILE A 157 16.66 -11.34 1.13
N GLN A 158 15.75 -10.36 1.15
CA GLN A 158 15.90 -9.14 0.35
C GLN A 158 15.22 -7.95 1.00
N PRO A 159 15.53 -6.71 0.58
CA PRO A 159 14.69 -5.56 0.87
C PRO A 159 13.28 -5.75 0.28
N ALA A 160 12.26 -5.59 1.09
CA ALA A 160 10.86 -5.59 0.69
C ALA A 160 10.30 -4.19 0.48
N ASN A 161 10.74 -3.20 1.26
CA ASN A 161 10.28 -1.83 1.10
C ASN A 161 11.45 -0.86 1.30
N PHE A 162 11.70 -0.02 0.30
CA PHE A 162 12.54 1.17 0.43
C PHE A 162 11.63 2.35 0.79
N ASN A 163 11.32 2.50 2.09
CA ASN A 163 10.26 3.40 2.54
C ASN A 163 10.69 4.87 2.60
N SER A 164 11.92 5.15 3.03
CA SER A 164 12.50 6.49 3.08
C SER A 164 14.00 6.37 3.33
N PRO A 165 14.81 7.44 3.17
CA PRO A 165 16.22 7.42 3.57
C PRO A 165 16.38 6.89 5.00
N GLY A 166 17.20 5.84 5.15
CA GLY A 166 17.43 5.20 6.44
C GLY A 166 16.25 4.41 7.02
N GLN A 167 15.20 4.07 6.26
CA GLN A 167 14.14 3.15 6.70
C GLN A 167 13.84 2.12 5.60
N ILE A 168 14.31 0.89 5.81
CA ILE A 168 14.16 -0.23 4.86
C ILE A 168 13.50 -1.40 5.58
N ALA A 169 12.49 -2.01 4.96
CA ALA A 169 11.95 -3.29 5.41
C ALA A 169 12.66 -4.42 4.65
N LEU A 170 13.01 -5.49 5.36
CA LEU A 170 13.55 -6.74 4.86
C LEU A 170 12.46 -7.81 4.89
N SER A 171 12.59 -8.80 4.01
CA SER A 171 11.67 -9.93 3.90
C SER A 171 12.40 -11.17 3.43
N GLY A 172 12.08 -12.31 4.03
CA GLY A 172 12.77 -13.55 3.73
C GLY A 172 12.43 -14.70 4.68
N GLU A 173 13.24 -15.74 4.59
CA GLU A 173 13.19 -16.88 5.51
C GLU A 173 13.52 -16.42 6.93
N LYS A 174 12.78 -16.93 7.91
CA LYS A 174 12.79 -16.36 9.27
C LYS A 174 14.18 -16.39 9.90
N GLU A 175 14.91 -17.48 9.77
CA GLU A 175 16.25 -17.63 10.35
C GLU A 175 17.26 -16.66 9.72
N VAL A 176 17.21 -16.53 8.38
CA VAL A 176 18.08 -15.62 7.62
C VAL A 176 17.76 -14.15 7.93
N LEU A 177 16.46 -13.83 8.06
CA LEU A 177 16.01 -12.50 8.49
C LEU A 177 16.56 -12.13 9.86
N LEU A 178 16.49 -13.04 10.85
CA LEU A 178 16.99 -12.75 12.20
C LEU A 178 18.49 -12.48 12.20
N LYS A 179 19.27 -13.22 11.40
CA LYS A 179 20.70 -12.95 11.17
C LYS A 179 20.91 -11.58 10.51
N ALA A 180 20.13 -11.25 9.47
CA ALA A 180 20.21 -9.94 8.80
C ALA A 180 19.93 -8.78 9.77
N LEU A 181 18.92 -8.93 10.64
CA LEU A 181 18.60 -7.94 11.66
C LEU A 181 19.71 -7.82 12.73
N GLN A 182 20.37 -8.92 13.09
CA GLN A 182 21.54 -8.88 13.96
C GLN A 182 22.70 -8.13 13.31
N LEU A 183 23.08 -8.49 12.08
CA LEU A 183 24.14 -7.82 11.31
C LEU A 183 23.85 -6.32 11.14
N ALA A 184 22.58 -5.96 10.95
CA ALA A 184 22.17 -4.55 10.90
C ALA A 184 22.47 -3.82 12.22
N ARG A 185 22.21 -4.42 13.38
CA ARG A 185 22.56 -3.82 14.69
C ARG A 185 24.06 -3.67 14.84
N GLU A 186 24.83 -4.69 14.46
CA GLU A 186 26.30 -4.68 14.51
C GLU A 186 26.89 -3.58 13.60
N LYS A 187 26.26 -3.32 12.45
CA LYS A 187 26.62 -2.23 11.53
C LYS A 187 26.09 -0.85 11.94
N GLY A 188 25.45 -0.74 13.12
CA GLY A 188 25.04 0.55 13.69
C GLY A 188 23.61 0.98 13.40
N ALA A 189 22.71 0.07 13.01
CA ALA A 189 21.29 0.40 12.86
C ALA A 189 20.73 0.93 14.18
N ARG A 190 20.07 2.09 14.13
CA ARG A 190 19.33 2.65 15.27
C ARG A 190 18.25 1.71 15.77
N LYS A 191 17.58 1.01 14.84
CA LYS A 191 16.59 -0.03 15.15
C LYS A 191 16.65 -1.12 14.09
N ALA A 192 16.65 -2.37 14.51
CA ALA A 192 16.43 -3.53 13.64
C ALA A 192 15.49 -4.48 14.38
N VAL A 193 14.25 -4.62 13.92
CA VAL A 193 13.20 -5.40 14.62
C VAL A 193 12.43 -6.28 13.66
N GLU A 194 12.01 -7.44 14.13
CA GLU A 194 11.03 -8.29 13.43
C GLU A 194 9.66 -7.60 13.44
N LEU A 195 8.91 -7.75 12.35
CA LEU A 195 7.55 -7.24 12.19
C LEU A 195 6.55 -8.37 12.43
N VAL A 196 5.42 -8.04 13.05
CA VAL A 196 4.32 -8.99 13.23
C VAL A 196 3.51 -9.04 11.94
N VAL A 197 3.86 -9.99 11.07
CA VAL A 197 3.22 -10.23 9.77
C VAL A 197 3.00 -11.72 9.54
N SER A 198 2.09 -12.06 8.64
CA SER A 198 1.72 -13.45 8.32
C SER A 198 2.62 -14.10 7.26
N GLY A 199 3.57 -13.37 6.67
CA GLY A 199 4.49 -13.92 5.67
C GLY A 199 5.59 -12.95 5.23
N ALA A 200 6.47 -13.46 4.37
CA ALA A 200 7.57 -12.71 3.76
C ALA A 200 7.13 -11.99 2.48
N PHE A 201 6.33 -10.91 2.63
CA PHE A 201 5.82 -10.14 1.49
C PHE A 201 6.92 -9.45 0.69
N HIS A 202 6.69 -9.21 -0.60
CA HIS A 202 7.65 -8.55 -1.50
C HIS A 202 9.00 -9.29 -1.55
N SER A 203 8.93 -10.63 -1.62
CA SER A 203 10.08 -11.52 -1.74
C SER A 203 9.75 -12.73 -2.62
N PRO A 204 10.76 -13.49 -3.09
CA PRO A 204 10.54 -14.72 -3.84
C PRO A 204 9.68 -15.77 -3.10
N LEU A 205 9.50 -15.65 -1.77
CA LEU A 205 8.59 -16.55 -1.02
C LEU A 205 7.13 -16.36 -1.43
N MET A 206 6.78 -15.23 -2.07
CA MET A 206 5.43 -14.94 -2.56
C MET A 206 5.17 -15.44 -3.99
N GLN A 207 6.07 -16.22 -4.60
CA GLN A 207 5.91 -16.69 -5.98
C GLN A 207 4.56 -17.41 -6.21
N ALA A 208 4.14 -18.26 -5.28
CA ALA A 208 2.86 -18.97 -5.37
C ALA A 208 1.65 -18.01 -5.31
N ALA A 209 1.78 -16.88 -4.61
CA ALA A 209 0.74 -15.85 -4.57
C ALA A 209 0.71 -15.04 -5.87
N GLU A 210 1.88 -14.72 -6.45
CA GLU A 210 2.01 -14.07 -7.76
C GLU A 210 1.37 -14.93 -8.87
N GLU A 211 1.66 -16.23 -8.91
CA GLU A 211 1.06 -17.17 -9.87
C GLU A 211 -0.47 -17.24 -9.77
N GLY A 212 -0.99 -17.31 -8.53
CA GLY A 212 -2.44 -17.31 -8.29
C GLY A 212 -3.09 -15.98 -8.68
N LEU A 213 -2.42 -14.86 -8.44
CA LEU A 213 -2.93 -13.54 -8.75
C LEU A 213 -2.91 -13.27 -10.26
N ALA A 214 -1.96 -13.84 -10.99
CA ALA A 214 -1.90 -13.76 -12.45
C ALA A 214 -3.22 -14.18 -13.11
N GLN A 215 -3.84 -15.25 -12.60
CA GLN A 215 -5.12 -15.74 -13.12
C GLN A 215 -6.25 -14.73 -12.90
N ALA A 216 -6.30 -14.10 -11.73
CA ALA A 216 -7.31 -13.09 -11.42
C ALA A 216 -7.09 -11.79 -12.23
N LEU A 217 -5.83 -11.39 -12.42
CA LEU A 217 -5.46 -10.23 -13.25
C LEU A 217 -5.84 -10.44 -14.73
N GLN A 218 -5.64 -11.65 -15.26
CA GLN A 218 -6.03 -11.99 -16.64
C GLN A 218 -7.54 -11.89 -16.88
N GLN A 219 -8.34 -12.16 -15.85
CA GLN A 219 -9.81 -12.11 -15.90
C GLN A 219 -10.38 -10.72 -15.63
N THR A 220 -9.52 -9.74 -15.31
CA THR A 220 -9.94 -8.39 -14.97
C THR A 220 -9.58 -7.44 -16.10
N GLU A 221 -10.55 -6.61 -16.51
CA GLU A 221 -10.32 -5.56 -17.49
C GLU A 221 -9.56 -4.39 -16.83
N PHE A 222 -8.58 -3.85 -17.55
CA PHE A 222 -7.80 -2.69 -17.12
C PHE A 222 -7.95 -1.63 -18.21
N ALA A 223 -8.54 -0.49 -17.87
CA ALA A 223 -8.60 0.66 -18.76
C ALA A 223 -7.26 1.41 -18.77
N ASP A 224 -7.00 2.18 -19.83
CA ASP A 224 -5.92 3.15 -19.81
C ASP A 224 -6.25 4.29 -18.84
N SER A 225 -5.26 4.75 -18.09
CA SER A 225 -5.41 5.87 -17.17
C SER A 225 -5.23 7.21 -17.89
N ALA A 226 -6.09 8.17 -17.55
CA ALA A 226 -5.95 9.55 -18.01
C ALA A 226 -4.82 10.31 -17.27
N ILE A 227 -4.36 9.79 -16.13
CA ILE A 227 -3.35 10.40 -15.26
C ILE A 227 -2.22 9.42 -14.98
N PRO A 228 -0.97 9.88 -14.77
CA PRO A 228 0.15 9.00 -14.45
C PRO A 228 -0.07 8.21 -13.15
N PHE A 229 0.09 6.90 -13.26
CA PHE A 229 0.22 5.96 -12.13
C PHE A 229 1.68 5.59 -11.90
N TYR A 230 2.21 5.78 -10.69
CA TYR A 230 3.61 5.44 -10.36
C TYR A 230 3.71 4.05 -9.73
N SER A 231 4.44 3.17 -10.41
CA SER A 231 4.59 1.78 -9.99
C SER A 231 5.61 1.58 -8.87
N ASN A 232 5.26 0.71 -7.92
CA ASN A 232 6.11 0.24 -6.83
C ASN A 232 7.36 -0.49 -7.32
N VAL A 233 7.27 -1.15 -8.48
CA VAL A 233 8.34 -1.98 -9.05
C VAL A 233 9.36 -1.12 -9.80
N THR A 234 8.90 -0.25 -10.70
CA THR A 234 9.78 0.53 -11.58
C THR A 234 10.12 1.90 -11.05
N THR A 235 9.26 2.49 -10.21
CA THR A 235 9.21 3.91 -9.79
C THR A 235 8.79 4.90 -10.87
N GLU A 236 8.52 4.41 -12.08
CA GLU A 236 8.17 5.23 -13.23
C GLU A 236 6.64 5.33 -13.39
N SER A 237 6.18 6.41 -14.01
CA SER A 237 4.77 6.59 -14.34
C SER A 237 4.35 5.72 -15.52
N ASN A 238 3.11 5.23 -15.50
CA ASN A 238 2.48 4.56 -16.62
C ASN A 238 1.01 4.98 -16.75
N THR A 239 0.48 4.94 -17.97
CA THR A 239 -0.93 5.19 -18.28
C THR A 239 -1.58 4.05 -19.06
N SER A 240 -0.80 3.07 -19.54
CA SER A 240 -1.34 1.93 -20.27
C SER A 240 -1.87 0.87 -19.29
N GLY A 241 -3.15 0.52 -19.41
CA GLY A 241 -3.80 -0.48 -18.56
C GLY A 241 -3.11 -1.84 -18.60
N GLU A 242 -2.66 -2.27 -19.79
CA GLU A 242 -1.94 -3.54 -19.95
C GLU A 242 -0.54 -3.51 -19.30
N ALA A 243 0.21 -2.43 -19.46
CA ALA A 243 1.51 -2.30 -18.80
C ALA A 243 1.38 -2.22 -17.27
N ILE A 244 0.34 -1.54 -16.77
CA ILE A 244 0.01 -1.49 -15.34
C ILE A 244 -0.34 -2.89 -14.81
N LYS A 245 -1.13 -3.67 -15.55
CA LYS A 245 -1.49 -5.05 -15.20
C LYS A 245 -0.25 -5.94 -15.06
N GLU A 246 0.71 -5.82 -15.97
CA GLU A 246 1.99 -6.54 -15.90
C GLU A 246 2.83 -6.12 -14.68
N LEU A 247 2.87 -4.82 -14.36
CA LEU A 247 3.58 -4.31 -13.19
C LEU A 247 2.98 -4.81 -11.87
N LEU A 248 1.64 -4.87 -11.76
CA LEU A 248 0.96 -5.41 -10.58
C LEU A 248 1.27 -6.89 -10.35
N LEU A 249 1.43 -7.68 -11.42
CA LEU A 249 1.77 -9.10 -11.31
C LEU A 249 3.07 -9.28 -10.51
N HIS A 250 4.12 -8.57 -10.90
CA HIS A 250 5.44 -8.69 -10.27
C HIS A 250 5.54 -8.03 -8.89
N GLN A 251 4.55 -7.22 -8.50
CA GLN A 251 4.59 -6.44 -7.26
C GLN A 251 4.72 -7.32 -6.00
N LEU A 252 4.19 -8.55 -6.02
CA LEU A 252 4.17 -9.43 -4.84
C LEU A 252 5.55 -10.01 -4.50
N THR A 253 6.43 -10.13 -5.49
CA THR A 253 7.79 -10.70 -5.34
C THR A 253 8.90 -9.66 -5.41
N LYS A 254 8.60 -8.45 -5.90
CA LYS A 254 9.55 -7.34 -6.03
C LYS A 254 9.42 -6.32 -4.88
N PRO A 255 10.49 -5.59 -4.55
CA PRO A 255 10.46 -4.57 -3.52
C PRO A 255 9.54 -3.40 -3.87
N VAL A 256 8.85 -2.83 -2.89
CA VAL A 256 8.18 -1.53 -3.00
C VAL A 256 9.22 -0.42 -2.89
N ARG A 257 9.43 0.32 -3.98
CA ARG A 257 10.43 1.39 -4.07
C ARG A 257 9.83 2.78 -3.78
N TRP A 258 9.14 2.92 -2.63
CA TRP A 258 8.40 4.12 -2.24
C TRP A 258 9.25 5.41 -2.23
N GLU A 259 10.48 5.34 -1.71
CA GLU A 259 11.40 6.48 -1.74
C GLU A 259 11.65 6.98 -3.18
N GLY A 260 11.77 6.06 -4.14
CA GLY A 260 11.97 6.40 -5.54
C GLY A 260 10.71 7.01 -6.17
N ILE A 261 9.53 6.45 -5.87
CA ILE A 261 8.24 7.00 -6.32
C ILE A 261 8.11 8.47 -5.92
N ILE A 262 8.30 8.79 -4.64
CA ILE A 262 8.10 10.17 -4.16
C ILE A 262 9.11 11.13 -4.80
N LYS A 263 10.36 10.70 -5.01
CA LYS A 263 11.38 11.52 -5.70
C LYS A 263 11.01 11.76 -7.16
N ASN A 264 10.53 10.72 -7.87
CA ASN A 264 10.12 10.84 -9.27
C ASN A 264 8.88 11.73 -9.39
N MET A 265 7.85 11.53 -8.56
CA MET A 265 6.66 12.39 -8.52
C MET A 265 7.02 13.86 -8.28
N ALA A 266 7.91 14.15 -7.31
CA ALA A 266 8.36 15.51 -7.05
C ALA A 266 9.16 16.10 -8.23
N ALA A 267 10.00 15.29 -8.89
CA ALA A 267 10.75 15.71 -10.07
C ALA A 267 9.83 16.03 -11.26
N ASP A 268 8.68 15.34 -11.36
CA ASP A 268 7.64 15.59 -12.35
C ASP A 268 6.70 16.76 -11.98
N GLY A 269 6.94 17.41 -10.83
CA GLY A 269 6.23 18.61 -10.38
C GLY A 269 5.10 18.35 -9.39
N PHE A 270 4.81 17.09 -9.04
CA PHE A 270 3.76 16.72 -8.10
C PHE A 270 4.24 16.88 -6.64
N VAL A 271 4.30 18.12 -6.16
CA VAL A 271 4.78 18.47 -4.80
C VAL A 271 3.65 18.69 -3.78
N HIS A 272 2.40 18.67 -4.23
CA HIS A 272 1.21 18.72 -3.37
C HIS A 272 0.49 17.37 -3.40
N MET A 273 0.41 16.71 -2.25
CA MET A 273 -0.15 15.36 -2.14
C MET A 273 -1.24 15.28 -1.08
N ILE A 274 -2.19 14.35 -1.27
CA ILE A 274 -3.13 13.93 -0.22
C ILE A 274 -2.94 12.44 0.03
N GLU A 275 -2.70 12.05 1.28
CA GLU A 275 -2.79 10.65 1.72
C GLU A 275 -4.29 10.31 1.87
N VAL A 276 -4.82 9.57 0.90
CA VAL A 276 -6.24 9.24 0.79
C VAL A 276 -6.51 7.85 1.34
N GLY A 277 -7.09 7.77 2.53
CA GLY A 277 -7.30 6.53 3.26
C GLY A 277 -6.97 6.64 4.75
N PRO A 278 -7.02 5.51 5.50
CA PRO A 278 -6.83 5.53 6.94
C PRO A 278 -5.37 5.85 7.32
N GLY A 279 -5.20 6.50 8.46
CA GLY A 279 -3.88 6.70 9.07
C GLY A 279 -3.15 7.95 8.56
N LYS A 280 -1.81 7.90 8.64
CA LYS A 280 -0.90 9.01 8.29
C LYS A 280 0.52 8.53 7.99
N VAL A 281 0.66 7.27 7.57
CA VAL A 281 1.95 6.60 7.45
C VAL A 281 2.74 7.24 6.31
N LEU A 282 2.10 7.46 5.16
CA LEU A 282 2.76 7.99 3.98
C LEU A 282 3.18 9.44 4.17
N LYS A 283 2.38 10.28 4.82
CA LYS A 283 2.75 11.65 5.21
C LYS A 283 4.04 11.68 6.01
N GLY A 284 4.20 10.72 6.94
CA GLY A 284 5.42 10.57 7.73
C GLY A 284 6.64 10.16 6.89
N LEU A 285 6.46 9.29 5.90
CA LEU A 285 7.51 8.86 4.98
C LEU A 285 7.89 9.96 3.99
N ILE A 286 6.91 10.58 3.35
CA ILE A 286 7.07 11.67 2.37
C ILE A 286 7.91 12.79 2.97
N LYS A 287 7.56 13.27 4.18
CA LYS A 287 8.33 14.33 4.88
C LYS A 287 9.80 13.97 5.14
N ARG A 288 10.14 12.68 5.24
CA ARG A 288 11.54 12.22 5.41
C ARG A 288 12.26 12.07 4.07
N ILE A 289 11.54 11.78 3.00
CA ILE A 289 12.10 11.65 1.65
C ILE A 289 12.42 13.03 1.10
N ASP A 290 11.44 13.93 1.15
CA ASP A 290 11.55 15.29 0.65
C ASP A 290 10.71 16.25 1.52
N ARG A 291 11.35 17.30 2.04
CA ARG A 291 10.69 18.30 2.90
C ARG A 291 9.95 19.38 2.11
N SER A 292 10.19 19.48 0.80
CA SER A 292 9.50 20.42 -0.08
C SER A 292 8.11 19.90 -0.48
N VAL A 293 7.90 18.58 -0.46
CA VAL A 293 6.61 17.96 -0.75
C VAL A 293 5.68 18.11 0.46
N THR A 294 4.51 18.70 0.22
CA THR A 294 3.44 18.79 1.21
C THR A 294 2.50 17.60 1.10
N CYS A 295 2.05 17.07 2.23
CA CYS A 295 1.12 15.95 2.27
C CYS A 295 -0.01 16.22 3.28
N GLU A 296 -1.22 16.38 2.78
CA GLU A 296 -2.45 16.46 3.56
C GLU A 296 -3.02 15.06 3.81
N LEU A 297 -3.98 14.94 4.72
CA LEU A 297 -4.62 13.66 5.05
C LEU A 297 -6.09 13.75 4.66
N CYS A 298 -6.64 12.68 4.11
CA CYS A 298 -8.07 12.52 3.89
C CYS A 298 -8.49 11.08 4.21
N GLY A 299 -8.74 10.82 5.49
CA GLY A 299 -9.18 9.54 6.02
C GLY A 299 -10.28 9.63 7.07
N THR A 300 -10.73 10.84 7.42
CA THR A 300 -11.84 11.11 8.36
C THR A 300 -12.70 12.25 7.81
N VAL A 301 -13.91 12.43 8.32
CA VAL A 301 -14.82 13.53 7.97
C VAL A 301 -14.17 14.89 8.24
N ASP A 302 -13.52 15.06 9.40
CA ASP A 302 -12.82 16.32 9.72
C ASP A 302 -11.69 16.63 8.73
N GLN A 303 -10.97 15.60 8.29
CA GLN A 303 -9.89 15.74 7.31
C GLN A 303 -10.44 16.04 5.92
N TYR A 304 -11.51 15.35 5.52
CA TYR A 304 -12.26 15.65 4.29
C TYR A 304 -12.70 17.11 4.28
N LYS A 305 -13.38 17.57 5.34
CA LYS A 305 -13.80 18.97 5.51
C LYS A 305 -12.65 19.97 5.42
N ALA A 306 -11.52 19.65 6.05
CA ALA A 306 -10.33 20.50 6.00
C ALA A 306 -9.77 20.65 4.57
N VAL A 307 -9.77 19.56 3.79
CA VAL A 307 -9.31 19.55 2.39
C VAL A 307 -10.32 20.25 1.47
N THR A 308 -11.62 20.05 1.69
CA THR A 308 -12.70 20.60 0.86
C THR A 308 -13.06 22.05 1.19
N GLY A 309 -12.64 22.55 2.36
CA GLY A 309 -13.01 23.86 2.87
C GLY A 309 -14.43 23.93 3.43
N GLU A 310 -15.04 22.77 3.72
CA GLU A 310 -16.34 22.70 4.39
C GLU A 310 -16.21 22.95 5.89
N SER A 311 -17.21 23.62 6.47
CA SER A 311 -17.33 23.86 7.92
C SER A 311 -18.25 22.84 8.57
#